data_AF-A0A542EET5-F1
#
_entry.id   AF-A0A542EET5-F1
#
_cell.length_a   1.000
_cell.length_b   1.000
_cell.length_c   1.000
_cell.angle_alpha   90.00
_cell.angle_beta   90.00
_cell.angle_gamma   90.00
#
_symmetry.space_group_name_H-M   'P 1'
#
loop_
_entity.id
_entity.type
_entity.pdbx_description
1 polymer ?
#
loop_
_entity_poly.entity_id
_entity_poly.type
_entity_poly.pdbx_seq_one_letter_code
_entity_poly.pdbx_strand_id
1 'polypeptide(L)' 'MKHASVYAGSSIRYVFVRGHVSEVFKRYGVPSTNDRVVRARAVRRERLSDVLSMLQHEGYDVRLIEGDPR' A
#
# COMPACT_ATOMS: atom_id res chain seq x y z
N MET A 1 13.65 9.24 -6.90
CA MET A 1 12.22 8.95 -7.17
C MET A 1 11.74 7.94 -6.14
N LYS A 2 10.59 8.16 -5.49
CA LYS A 2 10.07 7.23 -4.47
C LYS A 2 9.23 6.17 -5.18
N HIS A 3 9.36 4.90 -4.82
CA HIS A 3 8.60 3.82 -5.45
C HIS A 3 7.70 3.14 -4.41
N ALA A 4 6.48 2.78 -4.82
CA ALA A 4 5.58 1.96 -4.04
C ALA A 4 4.95 0.87 -4.92
N SER A 5 4.89 -0.35 -4.40
CA SER A 5 4.20 -1.46 -5.06
C SER A 5 2.96 -1.82 -4.26
N VAL A 6 1.80 -1.79 -4.89
CA VAL A 6 0.52 -2.12 -4.30
C VAL A 6 0.06 -3.46 -4.87
N TYR A 7 -0.03 -4.47 -4.02
CA TYR A 7 -0.46 -5.82 -4.37
C TYR A 7 -1.94 -5.95 -4.04
N ALA A 8 -2.76 -6.10 -5.07
CA ALA A 8 -4.22 -6.22 -4.98
C ALA A 8 -4.70 -7.66 -5.20
N GLY A 9 -3.93 -8.65 -4.75
CA GLY A 9 -4.20 -10.09 -4.89
C GLY A 9 -5.42 -10.65 -4.13
N SER A 10 -5.46 -11.98 -4.02
CA SER A 10 -6.59 -12.84 -3.61
C SER A 10 -7.20 -12.56 -2.23
N SER A 11 -6.59 -11.71 -1.42
CA SER A 11 -7.23 -11.22 -0.20
C SER A 11 -8.38 -10.27 -0.54
N ILE A 12 -9.61 -10.72 -0.27
CA ILE A 12 -10.81 -9.88 -0.38
C ILE A 12 -10.81 -8.69 0.59
N ARG A 13 -10.04 -8.76 1.69
CA ARG A 13 -10.10 -7.79 2.80
C ARG A 13 -8.98 -6.75 2.78
N TYR A 14 -7.81 -7.09 2.23
CA TYR A 14 -6.62 -6.27 2.36
C TYR A 14 -5.83 -6.19 1.06
N VAL A 15 -5.20 -5.05 0.85
CA VAL A 15 -4.14 -4.84 -0.13
C VAL A 15 -2.83 -4.63 0.60
N PHE A 16 -1.71 -5.01 -0.01
CA PHE A 16 -0.39 -4.85 0.58
C PHE A 16 0.40 -3.78 -0.14
N VAL A 17 1.01 -2.88 0.62
CA VAL A 17 1.81 -1.78 0.08
C VAL A 17 3.26 -1.94 0.53
N ARG A 18 4.14 -2.16 -0.43
CA ARG A 18 5.59 -2.19 -0.22
C ARG A 18 6.20 -0.84 -0.59
N GLY A 19 7.20 -0.42 0.17
CA GLY A 19 7.93 0.84 -0.02
C GLY A 19 8.07 1.64 1.28
N HIS A 20 8.72 2.80 1.20
CA HIS A 20 8.91 3.73 2.33
C HIS A 20 7.64 4.53 2.68
N VAL A 21 6.49 3.87 2.77
CA VAL A 21 5.16 4.49 2.87
C VAL A 21 4.68 4.72 4.31
N SER A 22 5.40 4.23 5.31
CA SER A 22 4.97 4.26 6.72
C SER A 22 4.71 5.67 7.25
N GLU A 23 5.58 6.62 6.92
CA GLU A 23 5.44 8.01 7.37
C GLU A 23 4.27 8.71 6.67
N VAL A 24 4.08 8.41 5.38
CA VAL A 24 2.93 8.91 4.61
C VAL A 24 1.64 8.40 5.24
N PHE A 25 1.54 7.10 5.51
CA PHE A 25 0.34 6.54 6.12
C PHE A 25 0.06 7.15 7.49
N LYS A 26 1.09 7.43 8.29
CA LYS A 26 0.94 8.11 9.57
C LYS A 26 0.45 9.55 9.39
N ARG A 27 1.01 10.31 8.44
CA ARG A 27 0.64 11.71 8.16
C ARG A 27 -0.81 11.85 7.69
N TYR A 28 -1.26 10.95 6.82
CA TYR A 28 -2.63 10.94 6.29
C TYR A 28 -3.61 10.15 7.16
N GLY A 29 -3.19 9.67 8.33
CA GLY A 29 -4.04 8.92 9.25
C GLY A 29 -4.59 7.62 8.65
N VAL A 30 -3.84 6.97 7.75
CA VAL A 30 -4.24 5.72 7.09
C VAL A 30 -4.02 4.54 8.03
N PRO A 31 -5.08 3.84 8.48
CA PRO A 31 -4.92 2.64 9.28
C PRO A 31 -4.21 1.57 8.44
N SER A 32 -3.07 1.11 8.96
CA SER A 32 -2.29 0.06 8.32
C SER A 32 -1.63 -0.83 9.36
N THR A 33 -1.54 -2.12 9.04
CA THR A 33 -0.83 -3.10 9.86
C THR A 33 0.50 -3.43 9.18
N ASN A 34 1.58 -3.52 9.96
CA ASN A 34 2.84 -4.01 9.43
C ASN A 34 2.78 -5.53 9.30
N ASP A 35 2.82 -6.06 8.09
CA ASP A 35 2.97 -7.49 7.83
C ASP A 35 4.46 -7.81 7.65
N ARG A 36 5.02 -8.50 8.65
CA ARG A 36 6.44 -8.86 8.69
C ARG A 36 6.81 -9.98 7.71
N VAL A 37 5.85 -10.84 7.34
CA VAL A 37 6.09 -11.98 6.44
C VAL A 37 6.40 -11.46 5.04
N VAL A 38 5.55 -10.56 4.55
CA VAL A 38 5.71 -9.98 3.21
C VAL A 38 6.43 -8.63 3.21
N ARG A 39 6.89 -8.15 4.38
CA ARG A 39 7.56 -6.85 4.57
C ARG A 39 6.79 -5.70 3.93
N ALA A 40 5.49 -5.65 4.19
CA ALA A 40 4.56 -4.69 3.58
C ALA A 40 3.59 -4.10 4.61
N ARG A 41 2.97 -2.99 4.26
CA ARG A 41 1.83 -2.45 5.01
C ARG A 41 0.52 -3.03 4.45
N ALA A 42 -0.23 -3.74 5.28
CA ALA A 42 -1.58 -4.18 4.95
C ALA A 42 -2.57 -3.04 5.21
N VAL A 43 -3.38 -2.71 4.21
CA VAL A 43 -4.44 -1.69 4.28
C VAL A 43 -5.75 -2.32 3.82
N ARG A 44 -6.88 -1.87 4.37
CA ARG A 44 -8.22 -2.31 3.96
C ARG A 44 -8.42 -2.10 2.46
N ARG A 45 -8.97 -3.12 1.78
CA ARG A 45 -9.19 -3.09 0.32
C ARG A 45 -10.11 -1.95 -0.11
N GLU A 46 -11.13 -1.59 0.69
CA GLU A 46 -12.01 -0.47 0.36
C GLU A 46 -11.28 0.88 0.25
N ARG A 47 -10.07 0.99 0.84
CA ARG A 47 -9.25 2.22 0.79
C ARG A 47 -8.20 2.20 -0.31
N LEU A 48 -8.22 1.21 -1.21
CA LEU A 48 -7.22 1.07 -2.27
C LEU A 48 -7.11 2.34 -3.12
N SER A 49 -8.25 2.87 -3.59
CA SER A 49 -8.27 4.08 -4.42
C SER A 49 -7.64 5.28 -3.70
N ASP A 50 -8.01 5.50 -2.43
CA ASP A 50 -7.45 6.58 -1.62
C ASP A 50 -5.94 6.44 -1.45
N VAL A 51 -5.46 5.21 -1.20
CA VAL A 51 -4.04 4.92 -1.05
C VAL A 51 -3.28 5.19 -2.35
N LEU A 52 -3.82 4.79 -3.50
CA LEU A 52 -3.19 5.04 -4.80
C LEU A 52 -3.07 6.54 -5.08
N SER A 53 -4.17 7.29 -4.96
CA SER A 53 -4.19 8.74 -5.19
C SER A 53 -3.26 9.48 -4.22
N MET A 54 -3.27 9.12 -2.95
CA MET A 54 -2.39 9.71 -1.93
C MET A 54 -0.92 9.45 -2.24
N LEU A 55 -0.53 8.23 -2.59
CA LEU A 55 0.86 7.90 -2.91
C LEU A 55 1.34 8.65 -4.16
N GLN A 56 0.50 8.73 -5.20
CA GLN A 56 0.80 9.53 -6.40
C GLN A 56 0.96 11.01 -6.06
N HIS A 57 0.10 11.57 -5.22
CA HIS A 57 0.19 12.96 -4.76
C HIS A 57 1.50 13.25 -4.00
N GLU A 58 2.00 12.29 -3.21
CA GLU A 58 3.30 12.39 -2.52
C GLU A 58 4.51 12.15 -3.44
N GLY A 59 4.29 12.03 -4.75
CA GLY A 59 5.32 11.85 -5.76
C GLY A 59 5.90 10.44 -5.82
N TYR A 60 5.14 9.42 -5.37
CA TYR A 60 5.52 8.04 -5.59
C TYR A 60 5.21 7.60 -7.02
N ASP A 61 6.14 6.87 -7.61
CA ASP A 61 5.89 5.98 -8.73
C ASP A 61 5.20 4.73 -8.19
N VAL A 62 3.89 4.66 -8.40
CA VAL A 62 3.02 3.60 -7.86
C VAL A 62 2.78 2.54 -8.91
N ARG A 63 3.14 1.29 -8.60
CA ARG A 63 2.83 0.13 -9.43
C ARG A 63 1.76 -0.72 -8.77
N LEU A 64 0.63 -0.89 -9.45
CA LEU A 64 -0.40 -1.84 -9.06
C LEU A 64 -0.06 -3.21 -9.64
N ILE A 65 -0.05 -4.23 -8.79
CA ILE A 65 0.30 -5.61 -9.14
C ILE A 65 -0.89 -6.49 -8.76
N GLU A 66 -1.43 -7.22 -9.73
CA GLU A 66 -2.43 -8.25 -9.49
C GLU A 66 -1.72 -9.52 -9.02
N GLY A 67 -1.97 -9.95 -7.78
CA GLY A 67 -1.35 -11.15 -7.22
C GLY A 67 -1.00 -11.02 -5.74
N ASP A 68 -0.56 -12.14 -5.15
CA ASP A 68 -0.08 -12.20 -3.79
C ASP A 68 1.34 -11.59 -3.72
N PRO A 69 1.68 -10.77 -2.71
CA PRO A 69 3.06 -10.29 -2.49
C PRO A 69 4.06 -11.36 -2.03
N ARG A 70 3.61 -12.59 -1.72
CA ARG A 70 4.45 -13.73 -1.34
C ARG A 70 5.19 -14.35 -2.51
#